data_AF-A0A3C1ZBQ8-F1
#
_entry.id   AF-A0A3C1ZBQ8-F1
#
_cell.length_a   1.000
_cell.length_b   1.000
_cell.length_c   1.000
_cell.angle_alpha   90.00
_cell.angle_beta   90.00
_cell.angle_gamma   90.00
#
_symmetry.space_group_name_H-M   'P 1'
#
loop_
_entity.id
_entity.type
_entity.pdbx_description
1 polymer ?
#
loop_
_entity_poly.entity_id
_entity_poly.type
_entity_poly.pdbx_seq_one_letter_code
_entity_poly.pdbx_strand_id
1 'polypeptide(L)'
;SRYNKFGFDFYLVDTAGIRKKTKVNEDIEYYSVLRSIRAIENSDVCVLLIDATRGIEAQDANIFSIIQKNRKGLVVLVNKWDLVEHKSQRAIDTMEAAIRDRFAPFTDFPIIFGSALTKQRIYKVLETAIDVYRNRQTVIPTSQLNNVLQAAIQAYPPPAVKGKFIKIKYITMLKGAYVPTFIFFCNLPQWIRDPYKRYLENKIRENWNFRGTMINLFFREK
;
A
#
# COMPACT_ATOMS: atom_id res chain seq x y z
N SER A 1 -3.06 17.45 -13.22
CA SER A 1 -3.62 18.79 -12.94
C SER A 1 -3.43 19.12 -11.48
N ARG A 2 -2.90 20.30 -11.13
CA ARG A 2 -2.77 20.73 -9.72
C ARG A 2 -4.16 20.98 -9.13
N TYR A 3 -4.42 20.43 -7.96
CA TYR A 3 -5.62 20.64 -7.16
C TYR A 3 -5.19 21.38 -5.89
N ASN A 4 -5.72 22.59 -5.70
CA ASN A 4 -5.51 23.38 -4.49
C ASN A 4 -6.87 23.90 -4.00
N LYS A 5 -7.59 23.06 -3.24
CA LYS A 5 -8.90 23.38 -2.64
C LYS A 5 -9.10 22.57 -1.36
N PHE A 6 -9.94 23.07 -0.46
CA PHE A 6 -10.31 22.43 0.83
C PHE A 6 -9.10 22.07 1.71
N GLY A 7 -8.03 22.86 1.67
CA GLY A 7 -6.81 22.61 2.45
C GLY A 7 -5.90 21.53 1.89
N PHE A 8 -6.18 21.03 0.68
CA PHE A 8 -5.37 20.01 0.03
C PHE A 8 -4.64 20.60 -1.19
N ASP A 9 -3.32 20.37 -1.28
CA ASP A 9 -2.48 20.72 -2.44
C ASP A 9 -1.81 19.45 -2.98
N PHE A 10 -2.25 18.98 -4.15
CA PHE A 10 -1.69 17.79 -4.79
C PHE A 10 -1.91 17.81 -6.30
N TYR A 11 -1.20 16.93 -7.03
CA TYR A 11 -1.41 16.73 -8.45
C TYR A 11 -2.27 15.49 -8.70
N LEU A 12 -3.38 15.67 -9.41
CA LEU A 12 -4.12 14.55 -10.00
C LEU A 12 -3.39 14.09 -11.25
N VAL A 13 -2.83 12.88 -11.18
CA VAL A 13 -2.22 12.18 -12.31
C VAL A 13 -3.31 11.37 -13.02
N ASP A 14 -3.33 11.41 -14.35
CA ASP A 14 -4.37 10.86 -15.23
C ASP A 14 -5.76 11.56 -15.21
N THR A 15 -5.78 12.89 -15.38
CA THR A 15 -7.04 13.61 -15.68
C THR A 15 -7.49 13.49 -17.15
N ALA A 16 -6.78 12.73 -17.98
CA ALA A 16 -7.10 12.59 -19.40
C ALA A 16 -8.40 11.79 -19.61
N GLY A 17 -8.69 10.81 -18.74
CA GLY A 17 -9.99 10.13 -18.70
C GLY A 17 -11.16 11.03 -18.26
N ILE A 18 -10.88 12.05 -17.43
CA ILE A 18 -11.89 13.05 -17.01
C ILE A 18 -12.17 14.07 -18.13
N ARG A 19 -11.19 14.34 -19.01
CA ARG A 19 -11.26 15.41 -20.02
C ARG A 19 -11.70 14.99 -21.42
N LYS A 20 -11.74 13.70 -21.78
CA LYS A 20 -12.15 13.26 -23.13
C LYS A 20 -13.47 12.50 -23.11
N LYS A 21 -14.57 13.24 -23.06
CA LYS A 21 -15.89 12.77 -23.54
C LYS A 21 -16.14 13.28 -24.97
N THR A 22 -15.33 12.89 -25.93
CA THR A 22 -15.69 13.12 -27.35
C THR A 22 -15.06 12.06 -28.27
N LYS A 23 -15.86 11.02 -28.55
CA LYS A 23 -15.72 10.01 -29.63
C LYS A 23 -14.42 9.18 -29.66
N VAL A 24 -14.52 8.06 -30.38
CA VAL A 24 -13.47 7.19 -30.95
C VAL A 24 -13.49 5.75 -30.40
N ASN A 25 -13.49 4.80 -31.34
CA ASN A 25 -13.74 3.36 -31.22
C ASN A 25 -12.50 2.53 -30.84
N GLU A 26 -12.77 1.47 -30.07
CA GLU A 26 -12.18 0.10 -30.02
C GLU A 26 -10.65 -0.15 -29.93
N ASP A 27 -9.75 0.76 -30.27
CA ASP A 27 -8.28 0.56 -30.08
C ASP A 27 -7.77 1.01 -28.69
N ILE A 28 -8.68 1.26 -27.73
CA ILE A 28 -8.43 2.12 -26.56
C ILE A 28 -7.92 1.38 -25.32
N GLU A 29 -8.20 0.08 -25.15
CA GLU A 29 -7.89 -0.62 -23.89
C GLU A 29 -6.38 -0.72 -23.64
N TYR A 30 -5.59 -1.12 -24.65
CA TYR A 30 -4.14 -1.24 -24.54
C TYR A 30 -3.48 0.10 -24.16
N TYR A 31 -3.86 1.19 -24.83
CA TYR A 31 -3.35 2.53 -24.52
C TYR A 31 -3.88 3.09 -23.21
N SER A 32 -5.02 2.63 -22.73
CA SER A 32 -5.54 2.98 -21.40
C SER A 32 -4.74 2.29 -20.31
N VAL A 33 -4.38 1.00 -20.48
CA VAL A 33 -3.51 0.28 -19.56
C VAL A 33 -2.11 0.92 -19.49
N LEU A 34 -1.49 1.23 -20.63
CA LEU A 34 -0.19 1.92 -20.65
C LEU A 34 -0.23 3.29 -19.98
N ARG A 35 -1.33 4.04 -20.12
CA ARG A 35 -1.52 5.32 -19.42
C ARG A 35 -1.65 5.12 -17.92
N SER A 36 -2.42 4.13 -17.47
CA SER A 36 -2.54 3.78 -16.05
C SER A 36 -1.19 3.40 -15.45
N ILE A 37 -0.35 2.63 -16.17
CA ILE A 37 1.00 2.28 -15.72
C ILE A 37 1.86 3.52 -15.50
N ARG A 38 1.94 4.41 -16.51
CA ARG A 38 2.69 5.68 -16.39
C ARG A 38 2.13 6.56 -15.28
N ALA A 39 0.82 6.57 -15.09
CA ALA A 39 0.20 7.33 -14.02
C ALA A 39 0.62 6.81 -12.64
N ILE A 40 0.64 5.48 -12.46
CA ILE A 40 1.12 4.84 -11.23
C ILE A 40 2.59 5.18 -10.98
N GLU A 41 3.45 5.05 -11.98
CA GLU A 41 4.88 5.35 -11.87
C GLU A 41 5.15 6.79 -11.40
N ASN A 42 4.35 7.74 -11.86
CA ASN A 42 4.47 9.17 -11.53
C ASN A 42 3.65 9.61 -10.30
N SER A 43 2.97 8.68 -9.61
CA SER A 43 2.16 8.99 -8.43
C SER A 43 2.85 8.58 -7.14
N ASP A 44 2.57 9.26 -6.03
CA ASP A 44 2.99 8.81 -4.69
C ASP A 44 1.99 7.87 -4.03
N VAL A 45 0.71 8.18 -4.20
CA VAL A 45 -0.42 7.41 -3.67
C VAL A 45 -1.41 7.18 -4.82
N CYS A 46 -1.82 5.94 -4.98
CA CYS A 46 -2.81 5.49 -5.95
C CYS A 46 -4.14 5.22 -5.23
N VAL A 47 -5.22 5.75 -5.79
CA VAL A 47 -6.59 5.37 -5.39
C VAL A 47 -7.07 4.31 -6.39
N LEU A 48 -7.16 3.07 -5.95
CA LEU A 48 -7.68 1.96 -6.75
C LEU A 48 -9.20 1.94 -6.62
N LEU A 49 -9.91 2.16 -7.74
CA LEU A 49 -11.37 2.11 -7.76
C LEU A 49 -11.82 0.67 -8.04
N ILE A 50 -12.74 0.17 -7.21
CA ILE A 50 -13.41 -1.13 -7.40
C ILE A 50 -14.90 -0.86 -7.55
N ASP A 51 -15.57 -1.53 -8.49
CA ASP A 51 -17.01 -1.40 -8.66
C ASP A 51 -17.76 -2.31 -7.68
N ALA A 52 -18.56 -1.72 -6.78
CA ALA A 52 -19.33 -2.45 -5.79
C ALA A 52 -20.30 -3.48 -6.40
N THR A 53 -20.79 -3.25 -7.63
CA THR A 53 -21.79 -4.14 -8.26
C THR A 53 -21.17 -5.30 -9.02
N ARG A 54 -19.89 -5.21 -9.38
CA ARG A 54 -19.16 -6.23 -10.15
C ARG A 54 -18.15 -7.01 -9.31
N GLY A 55 -17.81 -6.51 -8.12
CA GLY A 55 -16.77 -7.09 -7.29
C GLY A 55 -15.38 -6.83 -7.87
N ILE A 56 -14.42 -7.68 -7.52
CA ILE A 56 -13.01 -7.50 -7.89
C ILE A 56 -12.73 -8.25 -9.19
N GLU A 57 -12.33 -7.52 -10.22
CA GLU A 57 -12.08 -8.08 -11.54
C GLU A 57 -10.59 -8.41 -11.75
N ALA A 58 -10.29 -9.12 -12.85
CA ALA A 58 -8.90 -9.43 -13.21
C ALA A 58 -8.06 -8.17 -13.46
N GLN A 59 -8.67 -7.13 -14.02
CA GLN A 59 -8.00 -5.85 -14.28
C GLN A 59 -7.61 -5.14 -12.98
N ASP A 60 -8.46 -5.17 -11.94
CA ASP A 60 -8.18 -4.58 -10.63
C ASP A 60 -6.96 -5.24 -9.99
N ALA A 61 -6.89 -6.57 -10.05
CA ALA A 61 -5.74 -7.34 -9.55
C ALA A 61 -4.46 -7.02 -10.32
N ASN A 62 -4.54 -6.83 -11.64
CA ASN A 62 -3.39 -6.41 -12.46
C ASN A 62 -2.90 -5.01 -12.09
N ILE A 63 -3.81 -4.04 -11.94
CA ILE A 63 -3.46 -2.67 -11.51
C ILE A 63 -2.85 -2.67 -10.11
N PHE A 64 -3.45 -3.43 -9.17
CA PHE A 64 -2.90 -3.62 -7.83
C PHE A 64 -1.47 -4.18 -7.86
N SER A 65 -1.21 -5.20 -8.68
CA SER A 65 0.14 -5.77 -8.85
C SER A 65 1.16 -4.73 -9.33
N ILE A 66 0.76 -3.84 -10.25
CA ILE A 66 1.61 -2.75 -10.75
C ILE A 66 1.88 -1.70 -9.66
N ILE A 67 0.85 -1.31 -8.90
CA ILE A 67 0.98 -0.43 -7.71
C ILE A 67 1.98 -1.04 -6.72
N GLN A 68 1.87 -2.35 -6.47
CA GLN A 68 2.73 -3.07 -5.53
C GLN A 68 4.17 -3.17 -6.00
N LYS A 69 4.37 -3.51 -7.28
CA LYS A 69 5.71 -3.55 -7.89
C LYS A 69 6.40 -2.18 -7.83
N ASN A 70 5.65 -1.11 -8.04
CA ASN A 70 6.13 0.27 -7.97
C ASN A 70 6.19 0.84 -6.55
N ARG A 71 5.81 0.05 -5.53
CA ARG A 71 5.80 0.44 -4.11
C ARG A 71 5.05 1.75 -3.88
N LYS A 72 3.90 1.96 -4.52
CA LYS A 72 3.08 3.16 -4.35
C LYS A 72 2.13 3.04 -3.15
N GLY A 73 1.70 4.17 -2.62
CA GLY A 73 0.73 4.20 -1.54
C GLY A 73 -0.60 3.71 -2.10
N LEU A 74 -1.40 3.03 -1.31
CA LEU A 74 -2.67 2.47 -1.78
C LEU A 74 -3.81 2.94 -0.89
N VAL A 75 -4.86 3.43 -1.54
CA VAL A 75 -6.20 3.56 -0.98
C VAL A 75 -7.15 2.83 -1.92
N VAL A 76 -7.99 1.95 -1.40
CA VAL A 76 -9.04 1.30 -2.20
C VAL A 76 -10.35 2.06 -2.00
N LEU A 77 -10.96 2.47 -3.11
CA LEU A 77 -12.29 3.07 -3.14
C LEU A 77 -13.26 2.08 -3.79
N VAL A 78 -14.14 1.50 -2.99
CA VAL A 78 -15.29 0.75 -3.48
C VAL A 78 -16.35 1.76 -3.90
N ASN A 79 -16.47 1.97 -5.20
CA ASN A 79 -17.34 2.95 -5.83
C ASN A 79 -18.71 2.35 -6.17
N LYS A 80 -19.70 3.21 -6.45
CA LYS A 80 -21.11 2.85 -6.69
C LYS A 80 -21.80 2.19 -5.50
N TRP A 81 -21.33 2.45 -4.28
CA TRP A 81 -21.94 1.94 -3.06
C TRP A 81 -23.37 2.45 -2.84
N ASP A 82 -23.78 3.51 -3.54
CA ASP A 82 -25.16 3.97 -3.60
C ASP A 82 -26.11 2.91 -4.18
N LEU A 83 -25.66 2.12 -5.16
CA LEU A 83 -26.46 1.11 -5.88
C LEU A 83 -26.60 -0.23 -5.16
N VAL A 84 -25.84 -0.46 -4.08
CA VAL A 84 -25.93 -1.69 -3.30
C VAL A 84 -27.16 -1.64 -2.41
N GLU A 85 -28.11 -2.57 -2.58
CA GLU A 85 -29.37 -2.57 -1.81
C GLU A 85 -29.12 -2.90 -0.33
N HIS A 86 -28.32 -3.94 -0.05
CA HIS A 86 -28.07 -4.43 1.30
C HIS A 86 -26.74 -3.91 1.89
N LYS A 87 -26.77 -2.70 2.44
CA LYS A 87 -25.59 -2.03 3.04
C LYS A 87 -25.33 -2.43 4.50
N SER A 88 -25.64 -3.67 4.87
CA SER A 88 -25.42 -4.17 6.23
C SER A 88 -23.93 -4.17 6.58
N GLN A 89 -23.59 -4.10 7.87
CA GLN A 89 -22.20 -4.19 8.32
C GLN A 89 -21.55 -5.51 7.84
N ARG A 90 -22.31 -6.62 7.89
CA ARG A 90 -21.85 -7.92 7.38
C ARG A 90 -21.49 -7.89 5.89
N ALA A 91 -22.24 -7.17 5.07
CA ALA A 91 -21.94 -7.03 3.64
C ALA A 91 -20.64 -6.24 3.42
N ILE A 92 -20.42 -5.18 4.20
CA ILE A 92 -19.18 -4.40 4.20
C ILE A 92 -17.99 -5.30 4.59
N ASP A 93 -18.10 -6.02 5.71
CA ASP A 93 -17.02 -6.87 6.22
C ASP A 93 -16.69 -8.01 5.24
N THR A 94 -17.70 -8.59 4.60
CA THR A 94 -17.53 -9.65 3.59
C THR A 94 -16.78 -9.13 2.38
N MET A 95 -17.12 -7.93 1.89
CA MET A 95 -16.45 -7.33 0.75
C MET A 95 -15.02 -6.89 1.12
N GLU A 96 -14.81 -6.33 2.31
CA GLU A 96 -13.46 -6.03 2.79
C GLU A 96 -12.57 -7.28 2.86
N ALA A 97 -13.09 -8.37 3.41
CA ALA A 97 -12.38 -9.64 3.49
C ALA A 97 -12.03 -10.16 2.09
N ALA A 98 -12.97 -10.15 1.16
CA ALA A 98 -12.74 -10.56 -0.23
C ALA A 98 -11.65 -9.70 -0.92
N ILE A 99 -11.66 -8.39 -0.69
CA ILE A 99 -10.62 -7.47 -1.21
C ILE A 99 -9.26 -7.81 -0.63
N ARG A 100 -9.18 -8.01 0.69
CA ARG A 100 -7.91 -8.35 1.36
C ARG A 100 -7.37 -9.71 0.92
N ASP A 101 -8.22 -10.72 0.80
CA ASP A 101 -7.83 -12.05 0.31
C ASP A 101 -7.30 -11.98 -1.12
N ARG A 102 -8.00 -11.26 -2.00
CA ARG A 102 -7.58 -11.12 -3.40
C ARG A 102 -6.26 -10.37 -3.57
N PHE A 103 -5.98 -9.42 -2.67
CA PHE A 103 -4.78 -8.58 -2.71
C PHE A 103 -3.67 -9.05 -1.75
N ALA A 104 -3.85 -10.22 -1.12
CA ALA A 104 -2.81 -10.85 -0.32
C ALA A 104 -1.51 -11.02 -1.16
N PRO A 105 -0.32 -10.89 -0.54
CA PRO A 105 -0.10 -10.79 0.90
C PRO A 105 -0.14 -9.37 1.47
N PHE A 106 -0.22 -8.32 0.65
CA PHE A 106 -0.27 -6.95 1.16
C PHE A 106 -1.70 -6.54 1.45
N THR A 107 -2.11 -6.57 2.71
CA THR A 107 -3.50 -6.30 3.12
C THR A 107 -3.66 -5.04 3.97
N ASP A 108 -2.55 -4.40 4.36
CA ASP A 108 -2.55 -3.21 5.22
C ASP A 108 -2.77 -1.93 4.40
N PHE A 109 -4.00 -1.75 3.92
CA PHE A 109 -4.44 -0.56 3.21
C PHE A 109 -5.86 -0.14 3.63
N PRO A 110 -6.18 1.16 3.56
CA PRO A 110 -7.54 1.66 3.78
C PRO A 110 -8.46 1.28 2.62
N ILE A 111 -9.68 0.88 2.98
CA ILE A 111 -10.80 0.61 2.06
C ILE A 111 -11.91 1.61 2.41
N ILE A 112 -12.42 2.32 1.42
CA ILE A 112 -13.48 3.31 1.58
C ILE A 112 -14.62 2.94 0.66
N PHE A 113 -15.82 2.82 1.22
CA PHE A 113 -17.05 2.61 0.47
C PHE A 113 -17.70 3.96 0.21
N GLY A 114 -17.93 4.31 -1.05
CA GLY A 114 -18.47 5.61 -1.43
C GLY A 114 -19.09 5.61 -2.82
N SER A 115 -19.43 6.81 -3.29
CA SER A 115 -20.07 7.01 -4.58
C SER A 115 -19.60 8.30 -5.21
N ALA A 116 -18.96 8.17 -6.37
CA ALA A 116 -18.54 9.33 -7.16
C ALA A 116 -19.74 10.13 -7.69
N LEU A 117 -20.85 9.45 -8.00
CA LEU A 117 -22.07 10.06 -8.57
C LEU A 117 -22.77 10.95 -7.55
N THR A 118 -23.02 10.42 -6.35
CA THR A 118 -23.69 11.16 -5.26
C THR A 118 -22.72 12.00 -4.43
N LYS A 119 -21.41 11.94 -4.76
CA LYS A 119 -20.30 12.56 -4.01
C LYS A 119 -20.14 12.06 -2.58
N GLN A 120 -20.73 10.92 -2.25
CA GLN A 120 -20.62 10.30 -0.94
C GLN A 120 -19.16 9.93 -0.64
N ARG A 121 -18.62 10.48 0.47
CA ARG A 121 -17.29 10.17 1.02
C ARG A 121 -16.09 10.49 0.10
N ILE A 122 -16.26 11.29 -0.96
CA ILE A 122 -15.14 11.72 -1.81
C ILE A 122 -14.08 12.47 -1.01
N TYR A 123 -14.48 13.37 -0.10
CA TYR A 123 -13.52 14.09 0.75
C TYR A 123 -12.71 13.13 1.64
N LYS A 124 -13.35 12.08 2.16
CA LYS A 124 -12.67 11.09 2.99
C LYS A 124 -11.59 10.34 2.22
N VAL A 125 -11.80 10.10 0.92
CA VAL A 125 -10.78 9.47 0.05
C VAL A 125 -9.55 10.36 -0.07
N LEU A 126 -9.75 11.67 -0.26
CA LEU A 126 -8.64 12.63 -0.37
C LEU A 126 -7.87 12.75 0.96
N GLU A 127 -8.56 12.88 2.08
CA GLU A 127 -7.94 12.89 3.42
C GLU A 127 -7.10 11.62 3.63
N THR A 128 -7.69 10.46 3.35
CA THR A 128 -7.02 9.18 3.55
C THR A 128 -5.81 9.02 2.65
N ALA A 129 -5.85 9.50 1.40
CA ALA A 129 -4.69 9.48 0.51
C ALA A 129 -3.53 10.34 1.05
N ILE A 130 -3.84 11.48 1.66
CA ILE A 130 -2.85 12.34 2.32
C ILE A 130 -2.29 11.68 3.57
N ASP A 131 -3.12 11.01 4.37
CA ASP A 131 -2.66 10.26 5.53
C ASP A 131 -1.74 9.11 5.12
N VAL A 132 -2.05 8.38 4.05
CA VAL A 132 -1.17 7.36 3.48
C VAL A 132 0.16 7.97 3.02
N TYR A 133 0.13 9.13 2.37
CA TYR A 133 1.34 9.86 1.99
C TYR A 133 2.17 10.26 3.22
N ARG A 134 1.53 10.76 4.29
CA ARG A 134 2.21 11.12 5.54
C ARG A 134 2.81 9.91 6.25
N ASN A 135 2.06 8.80 6.34
CA ASN A 135 2.54 7.54 6.89
C ASN A 135 3.82 7.07 6.20
N ARG A 136 3.89 7.23 4.87
CA ARG A 136 5.09 6.94 4.07
C ARG A 136 6.29 7.81 4.42
N GLN A 137 6.08 9.06 4.82
CA GLN A 137 7.15 9.98 5.20
C GLN A 137 7.63 9.79 6.65
N THR A 138 7.05 8.84 7.40
CA THR A 138 7.45 8.56 8.78
C THR A 138 8.93 8.19 8.85
N VAL A 139 9.70 8.92 9.68
CA VAL A 139 11.11 8.61 9.97
C VAL A 139 11.22 8.15 11.42
N ILE A 140 11.78 6.97 11.62
CA ILE A 140 11.97 6.39 12.96
C ILE A 140 13.44 6.52 13.38
N PRO A 141 13.73 7.12 14.54
CA PRO A 141 15.08 7.16 15.08
C PRO A 141 15.65 5.76 15.27
N THR A 142 16.91 5.57 14.88
CA THR A 142 17.63 4.30 15.00
C THR A 142 17.59 3.73 16.43
N SER A 143 17.72 4.56 17.45
CA SER A 143 17.67 4.12 18.86
C SER A 143 16.33 3.47 19.19
N GLN A 144 15.23 4.15 18.86
CA GLN A 144 13.86 3.64 19.05
C GLN A 144 13.64 2.33 18.27
N LEU A 145 14.10 2.29 17.02
CA LEU A 145 13.99 1.11 16.16
C LEU A 145 14.70 -0.11 16.76
N ASN A 146 15.93 0.06 17.26
CA ASN A 146 16.67 -1.03 17.88
C ASN A 146 16.05 -1.44 19.22
N ASN A 147 15.62 -0.50 20.08
CA ASN A 147 15.00 -0.83 21.36
C ASN A 147 13.77 -1.74 21.19
N VAL A 148 12.90 -1.43 20.22
CA VAL A 148 11.68 -2.20 19.96
C VAL A 148 11.98 -3.51 19.24
N LEU A 149 12.70 -3.46 18.11
CA LEU A 149 12.85 -4.64 17.27
C LEU A 149 13.86 -5.65 17.82
N GLN A 150 14.89 -5.21 18.56
CA GLN A 150 15.80 -6.15 19.22
C GLN A 150 15.07 -6.96 20.30
N ALA A 151 14.17 -6.34 21.07
CA ALA A 151 13.34 -7.06 22.03
C ALA A 151 12.46 -8.13 21.33
N ALA A 152 11.85 -7.78 20.20
CA ALA A 152 11.07 -8.73 19.40
C ALA A 152 11.94 -9.88 18.84
N ILE A 153 13.12 -9.57 18.32
CA ILE A 153 14.09 -10.55 17.80
C ILE A 153 14.60 -11.47 18.91
N GLN A 154 14.82 -10.97 20.13
CA GLN A 154 15.25 -11.79 21.26
C GLN A 154 14.13 -12.75 21.70
N ALA A 155 12.89 -12.28 21.74
CA ALA A 155 11.73 -13.11 22.08
C ALA A 155 11.46 -14.19 21.02
N TYR A 156 11.68 -13.88 19.74
CA TYR A 156 11.54 -14.83 18.64
C TYR A 156 12.74 -14.73 17.68
N PRO A 157 13.84 -15.43 17.97
CA PRO A 157 15.06 -15.35 17.18
C PRO A 157 14.90 -15.98 15.79
N PRO A 158 15.69 -15.54 14.79
CA PRO A 158 15.66 -16.19 13.49
C PRO A 158 16.09 -17.65 13.62
N PRO A 159 15.43 -18.58 12.93
CA PRO A 159 15.75 -20.00 13.03
C PRO A 159 17.17 -20.28 12.55
N ALA A 160 17.88 -21.17 13.27
CA ALA A 160 19.20 -21.61 12.85
C ALA A 160 19.11 -22.37 11.52
N VAL A 161 20.09 -22.15 10.64
CA VAL A 161 20.18 -22.84 9.34
C VAL A 161 21.51 -23.54 9.30
N LYS A 162 21.51 -24.86 9.01
CA LYS A 162 22.73 -25.68 8.95
C LYS A 162 23.61 -25.54 10.22
N GLY A 163 22.98 -25.50 11.38
CA GLY A 163 23.66 -25.39 12.69
C GLY A 163 24.27 -24.02 13.01
N LYS A 164 24.18 -23.00 12.15
CA LYS A 164 24.61 -21.64 12.51
C LYS A 164 23.43 -20.74 12.86
N PHE A 165 23.62 -19.95 13.90
CA PHE A 165 22.67 -18.96 14.38
C PHE A 165 22.81 -17.65 13.62
N ILE A 166 21.69 -17.11 13.16
CA ILE A 166 21.62 -15.78 12.55
C ILE A 166 21.46 -14.76 13.68
N LYS A 167 22.39 -13.81 13.75
CA LYS A 167 22.41 -12.73 14.73
C LYS A 167 22.19 -11.39 14.02
N ILE A 168 21.07 -10.74 14.29
CA ILE A 168 20.78 -9.38 13.84
C ILE A 168 21.36 -8.41 14.88
N LYS A 169 22.42 -7.69 14.51
CA LYS A 169 23.20 -6.86 15.45
C LYS A 169 22.64 -5.46 15.57
N TYR A 170 22.14 -4.90 14.48
CA TYR A 170 21.79 -3.49 14.40
C TYR A 170 20.78 -3.27 13.28
N ILE A 171 19.87 -2.33 13.49
CA ILE A 171 18.80 -2.01 12.54
C ILE A 171 18.79 -0.50 12.34
N THR A 172 18.64 -0.04 11.09
CA THR A 172 18.50 1.39 10.80
C THR A 172 17.48 1.62 9.70
N MET A 173 16.94 2.83 9.64
CA MET A 173 16.08 3.28 8.55
C MET A 173 16.89 4.12 7.56
N LEU A 174 16.74 3.83 6.27
CA LEU A 174 17.36 4.65 5.21
C LEU A 174 16.60 5.98 5.11
N LYS A 175 17.21 7.05 5.63
CA LYS A 175 16.66 8.41 5.59
C LYS A 175 16.54 8.91 4.15
N GLY A 176 15.43 9.56 3.82
CA GLY A 176 15.17 10.13 2.49
C GLY A 176 14.84 9.09 1.41
N ALA A 177 14.70 7.81 1.77
CA ALA A 177 14.23 6.80 0.83
C ALA A 177 12.78 7.07 0.43
N TYR A 178 12.47 6.90 -0.86
CA TYR A 178 11.12 7.08 -1.40
C TYR A 178 10.08 6.14 -0.74
N VAL A 179 10.51 4.93 -0.37
CA VAL A 179 9.73 3.92 0.34
C VAL A 179 10.37 3.71 1.71
N PRO A 180 9.61 3.65 2.82
CA PRO A 180 10.16 3.32 4.13
C PRO A 180 11.00 2.05 4.06
N THR A 181 12.31 2.21 4.26
CA THR A 181 13.29 1.15 4.00
C THR A 181 14.10 0.92 5.26
N PHE A 182 14.02 -0.30 5.76
CA PHE A 182 14.69 -0.78 6.96
C PHE A 182 15.85 -1.69 6.57
N ILE A 183 17.02 -1.41 7.11
CA ILE A 183 18.24 -2.18 6.89
C ILE A 183 18.61 -2.90 8.18
N PHE A 184 18.63 -4.22 8.12
CA PHE A 184 18.99 -5.12 9.20
C PHE A 184 20.41 -5.64 8.95
N PHE A 185 21.33 -5.33 9.85
CA PHE A 185 22.70 -5.80 9.79
C PHE A 185 22.85 -7.09 10.58
N CYS A 186 23.27 -8.17 9.92
CA CYS A 186 23.37 -9.49 10.51
C CYS A 186 24.58 -10.27 9.98
N ASN A 187 24.94 -11.36 10.63
CA ASN A 187 26.09 -12.19 10.21
C ASN A 187 25.80 -13.08 8.98
N LEU A 188 24.54 -13.44 8.73
CA LEU A 188 24.15 -14.41 7.70
C LEU A 188 22.85 -13.96 7.00
N PRO A 189 22.86 -12.80 6.29
CA PRO A 189 21.67 -12.22 5.66
C PRO A 189 21.00 -13.16 4.65
N GLN A 190 21.80 -13.93 3.91
CA GLN A 190 21.35 -14.88 2.91
C GLN A 190 20.54 -16.06 3.48
N TRP A 191 20.56 -16.27 4.79
CA TRP A 191 19.80 -17.34 5.45
C TRP A 191 18.49 -16.87 6.06
N ILE A 192 18.17 -15.57 5.98
CA ILE A 192 16.90 -15.03 6.46
C ILE A 192 15.80 -15.32 5.44
N ARG A 193 14.89 -16.22 5.82
CA ARG A 193 13.76 -16.65 4.98
C ARG A 193 12.56 -15.72 5.12
N ASP A 194 11.70 -15.73 4.11
CA ASP A 194 10.55 -14.82 4.02
C ASP A 194 9.57 -14.88 5.20
N PRO A 195 9.29 -16.04 5.84
CA PRO A 195 8.43 -16.06 7.03
C PRO A 195 8.97 -15.15 8.15
N TYR A 196 10.28 -15.13 8.36
CA TYR A 196 10.91 -14.27 9.37
C TYR A 196 10.92 -12.80 8.93
N LYS A 197 11.07 -12.52 7.63
CA LYS A 197 10.91 -11.16 7.10
C LYS A 197 9.50 -10.62 7.34
N ARG A 198 8.46 -11.44 7.11
CA ARG A 198 7.06 -11.08 7.38
C ARG A 198 6.82 -10.84 8.86
N TYR A 199 7.39 -11.68 9.73
CA TYR A 199 7.35 -11.46 11.17
C TYR A 199 7.92 -10.09 11.56
N LEU A 200 9.09 -9.72 11.04
CA LEU A 200 9.70 -8.41 11.30
C LEU A 200 8.90 -7.25 10.71
N GLU A 201 8.35 -7.41 9.50
CA GLU A 201 7.46 -6.42 8.89
C GLU A 201 6.21 -6.20 9.76
N ASN A 202 5.58 -7.27 10.24
CA ASN A 202 4.42 -7.18 11.12
C ASN A 202 4.79 -6.47 12.43
N LYS A 203 5.94 -6.78 13.04
CA LYS A 203 6.41 -6.08 14.24
C LYS A 203 6.67 -4.60 14.00
N ILE A 204 7.14 -4.21 12.81
CA ILE A 204 7.23 -2.80 12.44
C ILE A 204 5.83 -2.18 12.37
N ARG A 205 4.88 -2.82 11.68
CA ARG A 205 3.51 -2.29 11.52
C ARG A 205 2.70 -2.23 12.82
N GLU A 206 2.98 -3.12 13.77
CA GLU A 206 2.38 -3.09 15.12
C GLU A 206 2.83 -1.86 15.93
N ASN A 207 4.05 -1.36 15.70
CA ASN A 207 4.65 -0.28 16.49
C ASN A 207 4.58 1.10 15.81
N TRP A 208 4.47 1.13 14.48
CA TRP A 208 4.42 2.36 13.71
C TRP A 208 3.39 2.28 12.58
N ASN A 209 2.65 3.38 12.38
CA ASN A 209 1.59 3.42 11.39
C ASN A 209 2.15 3.56 9.96
N PHE A 210 2.22 2.43 9.26
CA PHE A 210 2.52 2.37 7.83
C PHE A 210 1.31 1.95 6.99
N ARG A 211 0.09 2.17 7.50
CA ARG A 211 -1.14 1.79 6.79
C ARG A 211 -1.21 2.45 5.42
N GLY A 212 -1.54 1.65 4.41
CA GLY A 212 -1.55 2.03 3.00
C GLY A 212 -0.17 2.16 2.35
N THR A 213 0.91 1.92 3.11
CA THR A 213 2.29 2.04 2.63
C THR A 213 3.03 0.71 2.72
N MET A 214 3.70 0.35 1.62
CA MET A 214 4.62 -0.77 1.58
C MET A 214 5.94 -0.38 2.25
N ILE A 215 6.56 -1.33 2.93
CA ILE A 215 7.88 -1.15 3.54
C ILE A 215 8.87 -2.12 2.92
N ASN A 216 10.14 -1.71 2.85
CA ASN A 216 11.23 -2.56 2.37
C ASN A 216 12.07 -3.02 3.56
N LEU A 217 12.37 -4.32 3.60
CA LEU A 217 13.29 -4.90 4.55
C LEU A 217 14.49 -5.45 3.79
N PHE A 218 15.66 -4.86 4.01
CA PHE A 218 16.93 -5.36 3.48
C PHE A 218 17.79 -5.94 4.60
N PHE A 219 18.45 -7.04 4.31
CA PHE A 219 19.37 -7.70 5.23
C PHE A 219 20.76 -7.62 4.61
N ARG A 220 21.73 -7.09 5.38
CA ARG A 220 23.12 -6.92 4.94
C ARG A 220 24.08 -7.54 5.93
N GLU A 221 25.21 -7.98 5.40
CA GLU A 221 26.35 -8.34 6.23
C GLU A 221 26.98 -7.05 6.77
N LYS A 222 27.45 -7.09 8.02
CA LYS A 222 28.20 -6.01 8.64
C LYS A 222 29.67 -6.35 8.66
#